data_AF-A0A7J6W824-F1
#
_entry.id   AF-A0A7J6W824-F1
#
_cell.length_a   1.000
_cell.length_b   1.000
_cell.length_c   1.000
_cell.angle_alpha   90.00
_cell.angle_beta   90.00
_cell.angle_gamma   90.00
#
_symmetry.space_group_name_H-M   'P 1'
#
loop_
_entity.id
_entity.type
_entity.pdbx_description
1 polymer ?
#
loop_
_entity_poly.entity_id
_entity_poly.type
_entity_poly.pdbx_seq_one_letter_code
_entity_poly.pdbx_strand_id
1 'polypeptide(L)'
;MEEMMNGIFEGVNERLDKLIDVVNPFSFGKELRQSVMTVQGFNEKFLNWAFRYLMKDKVEAEIFVLTNEEGERDILNDLWKKNL
;
A
#
# COMPACT_ATOMS: atom_id res chain seq x y z
N MET A 1 -37.70 -0.72 -14.40
CA MET A 1 -36.38 -0.27 -14.90
C MET A 1 -35.40 -0.09 -13.73
N GLU A 2 -35.82 0.48 -12.59
CA GLU A 2 -35.01 0.54 -11.36
C GLU A 2 -34.59 -0.83 -10.80
N GLU A 3 -35.49 -1.84 -10.77
CA GLU A 3 -35.15 -3.16 -10.20
C GLU A 3 -34.05 -3.91 -10.97
N MET A 4 -34.00 -3.75 -12.30
CA MET A 4 -32.91 -4.32 -13.11
C MET A 4 -31.57 -3.62 -12.86
N MET A 5 -31.59 -2.32 -12.59
CA MET A 5 -30.38 -1.57 -12.27
C MET A 5 -29.83 -2.00 -10.90
N ASN A 6 -30.71 -2.16 -9.90
CA ASN A 6 -30.32 -2.64 -8.57
C ASN A 6 -29.71 -4.05 -8.62
N GLY A 7 -30.31 -4.98 -9.36
CA GLY A 7 -29.77 -6.34 -9.49
C GLY A 7 -28.42 -6.41 -10.20
N ILE A 8 -28.13 -5.49 -11.13
CA ILE A 8 -26.81 -5.37 -11.77
C ILE A 8 -25.78 -4.81 -10.78
N PHE A 9 -26.14 -3.78 -9.99
CA PHE A 9 -25.25 -3.20 -8.99
C PHE A 9 -24.94 -4.17 -7.84
N GLU A 10 -25.91 -4.93 -7.37
CA GLU A 10 -25.70 -5.99 -6.37
C GLU A 10 -24.80 -7.10 -6.91
N GLY A 11 -25.01 -7.55 -8.15
CA GLY A 11 -24.16 -8.56 -8.78
C GLY A 11 -22.72 -8.09 -9.07
N VAL A 12 -22.50 -6.78 -9.22
CA VAL A 12 -21.16 -6.18 -9.34
C VAL A 12 -20.48 -6.09 -7.98
N ASN A 13 -21.19 -5.67 -6.94
CA ASN A 13 -20.66 -5.60 -5.58
C ASN A 13 -20.28 -6.99 -5.04
N GLU A 14 -21.12 -8.00 -5.24
CA GLU A 14 -20.77 -9.38 -4.84
C GLU A 14 -19.53 -9.92 -5.57
N ARG A 15 -19.29 -9.51 -6.82
CA ARG A 15 -18.09 -9.89 -7.57
C ARG A 15 -16.85 -9.13 -7.10
N LEU A 16 -17.00 -7.87 -6.69
CA LEU A 16 -15.93 -7.07 -6.08
C LEU A 16 -15.55 -7.62 -4.71
N ASP A 17 -16.53 -7.97 -3.88
CA ASP A 17 -16.29 -8.61 -2.56
C ASP A 17 -15.58 -9.96 -2.72
N LYS A 18 -15.98 -10.77 -3.72
CA LYS A 18 -15.30 -12.03 -4.03
C LYS A 18 -13.89 -11.83 -4.62
N LEU A 19 -13.61 -10.71 -5.28
CA LEU A 19 -12.24 -10.35 -5.72
C LEU A 19 -11.37 -9.90 -4.55
N ILE A 20 -11.96 -9.20 -3.57
CA ILE A 20 -11.30 -8.83 -2.32
C ILE A 20 -10.92 -10.09 -1.52
N ASP A 21 -11.74 -11.14 -1.54
CA ASP A 21 -11.42 -12.43 -0.90
C ASP A 21 -10.36 -13.26 -1.65
N VAL A 22 -10.15 -13.05 -2.96
CA VAL A 22 -9.11 -13.72 -3.76
C VAL A 22 -7.75 -13.03 -3.63
N VAL A 23 -7.73 -11.73 -3.29
CA VAL A 23 -6.50 -11.00 -2.96
C VAL A 23 -6.29 -11.07 -1.45
N ASN A 24 -5.63 -12.16 -1.02
CA ASN A 24 -5.26 -12.42 0.37
C ASN A 24 -4.98 -11.12 1.18
N PRO A 25 -5.81 -10.75 2.19
CA PRO A 25 -5.65 -9.54 2.99
C PRO A 25 -4.31 -9.42 3.74
N PHE A 26 -3.50 -10.48 3.73
CA PHE A 26 -2.10 -10.50 4.20
C PHE A 26 -1.05 -10.03 3.17
N SER A 27 -1.42 -9.59 1.96
CA SER A 27 -0.47 -9.35 0.86
C SER A 27 0.18 -7.96 0.90
N PHE A 28 -0.59 -6.87 0.83
CA PHE A 28 -0.04 -5.53 0.61
C PHE A 28 0.79 -5.01 1.79
N GLY A 29 0.27 -5.09 3.02
CA GLY A 29 1.02 -4.62 4.20
C GLY A 29 2.31 -5.40 4.43
N LYS A 30 2.34 -6.69 4.07
CA LYS A 30 3.53 -7.53 4.16
C LYS A 30 4.54 -7.21 3.07
N GLU A 31 4.07 -7.01 1.85
CA GLU A 31 4.87 -6.57 0.70
C GLU A 31 5.49 -5.20 0.96
N LEU A 32 4.67 -4.22 1.37
CA LEU A 32 5.13 -2.89 1.76
C LEU A 32 6.16 -2.96 2.89
N ARG A 33 5.90 -3.75 3.94
CA ARG A 33 6.87 -3.92 5.02
C ARG A 33 8.17 -4.53 4.51
N GLN A 34 8.11 -5.51 3.62
CA GLN A 34 9.30 -6.15 3.06
C GLN A 34 10.11 -5.16 2.23
N SER A 35 9.48 -4.47 1.28
CA SER A 35 10.10 -3.45 0.42
C SER A 35 10.74 -2.33 1.27
N VAL A 36 10.02 -1.78 2.26
CA VAL A 36 10.58 -0.75 3.17
C VAL A 36 11.81 -1.26 3.93
N MET A 37 11.78 -2.50 4.42
CA MET A 37 12.83 -3.04 5.28
C MET A 37 14.07 -3.50 4.50
N THR A 38 13.96 -3.70 3.18
CA THR A 38 15.09 -4.05 2.32
C THR A 38 15.91 -2.84 1.89
N VAL A 39 15.40 -1.62 2.04
CA VAL A 39 16.13 -0.40 1.65
C VAL A 39 17.32 -0.15 2.58
N GLN A 40 18.51 -0.16 2.00
CA GLN A 40 19.76 0.08 2.72
C GLN A 40 19.99 1.57 3.01
N GLY A 41 20.82 1.86 4.02
CA GLY A 41 21.22 3.23 4.36
C GLY A 41 20.41 3.88 5.47
N PHE A 42 19.36 3.22 5.96
CA PHE A 42 18.51 3.70 7.06
C PHE A 42 18.55 2.76 8.25
N ASN A 43 18.37 3.31 9.46
CA ASN A 43 18.26 2.49 10.66
C ASN A 43 16.84 1.91 10.81
N GLU A 44 16.74 0.76 11.48
CA GLU A 44 15.48 0.01 11.64
C GLU A 44 14.38 0.82 12.34
N LYS A 45 14.74 1.73 13.27
CA LYS A 45 13.77 2.58 13.95
C LYS A 45 13.07 3.52 12.97
N PHE A 46 13.83 4.13 12.06
CA PHE A 46 13.28 4.96 10.99
C PHE A 46 12.45 4.15 10.00
N LEU A 47 12.95 2.99 9.55
CA LEU A 47 12.21 2.13 8.62
C LEU A 47 10.86 1.68 9.19
N ASN A 48 10.78 1.36 10.49
CA ASN A 48 9.52 1.07 11.16
C ASN A 48 8.59 2.29 11.24
N TRP A 49 9.12 3.49 11.40
CA TRP A 49 8.33 4.71 11.37
C TRP A 49 7.81 5.01 9.96
N ALA A 50 8.66 4.89 8.93
CA ALA A 50 8.29 5.08 7.53
C ALA A 50 7.21 4.09 7.10
N PHE A 51 7.34 2.81 7.47
CA PHE A 51 6.29 1.81 7.26
C PHE A 51 4.95 2.24 7.88
N ARG A 52 4.95 2.72 9.12
CA ARG A 52 3.72 3.21 9.78
C ARG A 52 3.16 4.47 9.12
N TYR A 53 4.02 5.32 8.56
CA TYR A 53 3.60 6.49 7.79
C TYR A 53 2.92 6.07 6.50
N LEU A 54 3.57 5.22 5.70
CA LEU A 54 3.04 4.72 4.43
C LEU A 54 1.74 3.91 4.63
N MET A 55 1.63 3.12 5.71
CA MET A 55 0.37 2.46 6.06
C MET A 55 -0.82 3.40 6.32
N LYS A 56 -0.57 4.68 6.62
CA LYS A 56 -1.62 5.71 6.79
C LYS A 56 -1.94 6.44 5.49
N ASP A 57 -1.02 6.46 4.54
CA ASP A 57 -1.17 7.08 3.23
C ASP A 57 -1.06 6.03 2.13
N LYS A 58 -2.21 5.48 1.75
CA LYS A 58 -2.28 4.39 0.77
C LYS A 58 -1.69 4.77 -0.59
N VAL A 59 -1.82 6.03 -1.00
CA VAL A 59 -1.30 6.49 -2.30
C VAL A 59 0.22 6.48 -2.29
N GLU A 60 0.83 7.04 -1.24
CA GLU A 60 2.28 7.00 -1.05
C GLU A 60 2.80 5.56 -0.92
N ALA A 61 2.05 4.67 -0.25
CA ALA A 61 2.42 3.26 -0.15
C ALA A 61 2.38 2.53 -1.51
N GLU A 62 1.37 2.80 -2.35
CA GLU A 62 1.30 2.24 -3.70
C GLU A 62 2.44 2.75 -4.57
N ILE A 63 2.74 4.05 -4.52
CA ILE A 63 3.89 4.65 -5.22
C ILE A 63 5.19 3.98 -4.78
N PHE A 64 5.36 3.76 -3.47
CA PHE A 64 6.54 3.12 -2.91
C PHE A 64 6.75 1.70 -3.43
N VAL A 65 5.70 0.88 -3.47
CA VAL A 65 5.80 -0.51 -3.95
C VAL A 65 6.01 -0.59 -5.47
N LEU A 66 5.53 0.40 -6.23
CA LEU A 66 5.62 0.41 -7.69
C LEU A 66 6.94 1.00 -8.24
N THR A 67 7.73 1.67 -7.40
CA THR A 67 9.00 2.26 -7.84
C THR A 67 10.17 1.28 -7.71
N ASN A 68 11.30 1.60 -8.35
CA ASN A 68 12.54 0.86 -8.21
C ASN A 68 13.30 1.24 -6.93
N GLU A 69 14.40 0.53 -6.63
CA GLU A 69 15.21 0.75 -5.43
C GLU A 69 15.72 2.20 -5.27
N GLU A 70 16.01 2.89 -6.37
CA GLU A 70 16.41 4.31 -6.33
C GLU A 70 15.26 5.20 -5.86
N GLY A 71 14.07 5.02 -6.43
CA GLY A 71 12.89 5.77 -6.00
C GLY A 71 12.44 5.42 -4.57
N GLU A 72 12.57 4.15 -4.15
CA GLU A 72 12.31 3.77 -2.75
C GLU A 72 13.23 4.55 -1.80
N ARG A 73 14.52 4.68 -2.14
CA ARG A 73 15.48 5.47 -1.36
C ARG A 73 15.14 6.96 -1.36
N ASP A 74 14.74 7.52 -2.50
CA ASP A 74 14.37 8.93 -2.59
C ASP A 74 13.14 9.25 -1.71
N ILE A 75 12.11 8.40 -1.76
CA ILE A 75 10.93 8.54 -0.91
C ILE A 75 11.32 8.44 0.57
N LEU A 76 12.15 7.47 0.96
CA LEU A 76 12.63 7.37 2.34
C LEU A 76 13.50 8.56 2.76
N ASN A 77 14.32 9.12 1.87
CA ASN A 77 15.10 10.32 2.13
C ASN A 77 14.20 11.54 2.37
N ASP A 78 13.13 11.69 1.60
CA ASP A 78 12.18 12.77 1.78
C ASP A 78 11.36 12.62 3.06
N LEU A 79 10.97 11.39 3.41
CA LEU A 79 10.35 11.06 4.69
C LEU A 79 11.30 11.34 5.87
N TRP A 80 12.60 11.07 5.71
CA TRP A 80 13.62 11.38 6.72
C TRP A 80 13.71 12.88 6.98
N LYS A 81 13.77 13.69 5.92
CA LYS A 81 13.82 15.16 6.02
C LYS A 81 12.57 15.74 6.70
N LYS A 82 11.40 15.12 6.53
CA LYS A 82 10.13 15.52 7.18
C LYS A 82 10.04 15.14 8.67
N ASN A 83 10.89 14.22 9.13
CA ASN A 83 10.90 13.70 10.50
C ASN A 83 12.02 14.32 11.38
N LEU A 84 12.75 15.29 10.84
CA LEU A 84 13.69 16.17 11.53
C LEU A 84 13.01 17.49 11.87
#